data_AF-A0AB38ABZ9-F1
#
_entry.id   AF-A0AB38ABZ9-F1
#
_cell.length_a   1.000
_cell.length_b   1.000
_cell.length_c   1.000
_cell.angle_alpha   90.00
_cell.angle_beta   90.00
_cell.angle_gamma   90.00
#
_symmetry.space_group_name_H-M   'P 1'
#
loop_
_entity.id
_entity.type
_entity.pdbx_description
1 polymer ?
#
loop_
_entity_poly.entity_id
_entity_poly.type
_entity_poly.pdbx_seq_one_letter_code
_entity_poly.pdbx_strand_id
1 'polypeptide(L)'
;MQPLLYDNTLDTLFMVWWSTFYAVLIGIPVGVLLHLTQRGAVLQNVVVNKVLGAIVNIGRSFPFLILIVVLIPFTRLLVGVSIGPTGAVVPLALAAIPFFARLVEAALREVDHGLVEAAHAMGGGTWTIVFKVLLPQALPALIAGVTTLVIQLIGYSAIAGAVGGGGLGNLAYTYGYQQYETSLMIATVVELILLVTLVQILGDVVVRRLAQRGGRASSLRVGLRRTRTEEPVAVTEAA
;
A
#
# COMPACT_ATOMS: atom_id res chain seq x y z
N MET A 1 28.93 16.75 -8.65
CA MET A 1 28.04 16.22 -7.57
C MET A 1 26.57 16.27 -7.99
N GLN A 2 26.02 17.42 -8.36
CA GLN A 2 24.61 17.56 -8.76
C GLN A 2 24.10 16.61 -9.87
N PRO A 3 24.84 16.36 -10.99
CA PRO A 3 24.34 15.44 -12.02
C PRO A 3 24.24 13.99 -11.52
N LEU A 4 25.20 13.54 -10.69
CA LEU A 4 25.19 12.19 -10.12
C LEU A 4 24.00 11.97 -9.18
N LEU A 5 23.65 12.96 -8.35
CA LEU A 5 22.49 12.87 -7.47
C LEU A 5 21.19 12.82 -8.28
N TYR A 6 21.06 13.68 -9.29
CA TYR A 6 19.89 13.73 -10.15
C TYR A 6 19.62 12.39 -10.85
N ASP A 7 20.61 11.81 -11.51
CA ASP A 7 20.46 10.55 -12.24
C ASP A 7 20.10 9.40 -11.28
N ASN A 8 20.74 9.34 -10.11
CA ASN A 8 20.48 8.31 -9.12
C ASN A 8 19.11 8.49 -8.42
N THR A 9 18.63 9.72 -8.29
CA THR A 9 17.28 10.01 -7.84
C THR A 9 16.26 9.53 -8.86
N LEU A 10 16.48 9.76 -10.16
CA LEU A 10 15.61 9.25 -11.22
C LEU A 10 15.56 7.72 -11.25
N ASP A 11 16.69 7.04 -11.09
CA ASP A 11 16.74 5.57 -11.00
C ASP A 11 15.93 5.05 -9.80
N THR A 12 16.02 5.73 -8.66
CA THR A 12 15.26 5.39 -7.46
C THR A 12 13.75 5.56 -7.72
N LEU A 13 13.35 6.69 -8.30
CA LEU A 13 11.96 6.94 -8.67
C LEU A 13 11.45 5.91 -9.68
N PHE A 14 12.26 5.55 -10.68
CA PHE A 14 11.93 4.54 -11.67
C PHE A 14 11.66 3.19 -11.02
N MET A 15 12.57 2.72 -10.15
CA MET A 15 12.40 1.46 -9.43
C MET A 15 11.13 1.47 -8.58
N VAL A 16 10.96 2.51 -7.78
CA VAL A 16 9.84 2.63 -6.84
C VAL A 16 8.51 2.71 -7.60
N TRP A 17 8.44 3.49 -8.68
CA TRP A 17 7.24 3.65 -9.48
C TRP A 17 6.77 2.33 -10.08
N TRP A 18 7.64 1.63 -10.81
CA TRP A 18 7.28 0.36 -11.44
C TRP A 18 6.99 -0.74 -10.43
N SER A 19 7.78 -0.82 -9.35
CA SER A 19 7.55 -1.81 -8.29
C SER A 19 6.22 -1.56 -7.58
N THR A 20 5.89 -0.29 -7.32
CA THR A 20 4.59 0.11 -6.75
C THR A 20 3.46 -0.25 -7.70
N PHE A 21 3.60 0.06 -8.99
CA PHE A 21 2.59 -0.24 -10.00
C PHE A 21 2.23 -1.74 -10.01
N TYR A 22 3.22 -2.63 -10.11
CA TYR A 22 2.98 -4.08 -10.12
C TYR A 22 2.46 -4.59 -8.77
N ALA A 23 2.97 -4.04 -7.66
CA ALA A 23 2.50 -4.39 -6.33
C ALA A 23 1.05 -3.99 -6.10
N VAL A 24 0.62 -2.83 -6.57
CA VAL A 24 -0.79 -2.40 -6.50
C VAL A 24 -1.66 -3.25 -7.42
N LEU A 25 -1.21 -3.47 -8.66
CA LEU A 25 -1.95 -4.25 -9.66
C LEU A 25 -2.27 -5.68 -9.19
N ILE A 26 -1.32 -6.35 -8.53
CA ILE A 26 -1.47 -7.73 -8.07
C ILE A 26 -1.92 -7.79 -6.61
N GLY A 27 -1.41 -6.90 -5.76
CA GLY A 27 -1.69 -6.88 -4.33
C GLY A 27 -3.15 -6.52 -4.00
N ILE A 28 -3.82 -5.66 -4.78
CA ILE A 28 -5.26 -5.41 -4.59
C ILE A 28 -6.07 -6.70 -4.80
N PRO A 29 -6.00 -7.39 -5.96
CA PRO A 29 -6.71 -8.65 -6.16
C PRO A 29 -6.41 -9.69 -5.07
N VAL A 30 -5.14 -9.87 -4.71
CA VAL A 30 -4.73 -10.85 -3.70
C VAL A 30 -5.29 -10.49 -2.31
N GLY A 31 -5.20 -9.22 -1.91
CA GLY A 31 -5.74 -8.76 -0.63
C GLY A 31 -7.27 -8.82 -0.56
N VAL A 32 -7.95 -8.50 -1.65
CA VAL A 32 -9.41 -8.67 -1.77
C VAL A 32 -9.79 -10.15 -1.65
N LEU A 33 -9.08 -11.04 -2.35
CA LEU A 33 -9.35 -12.47 -2.27
C LEU A 33 -9.07 -13.02 -0.87
N LEU A 34 -8.01 -12.57 -0.20
CA LEU A 34 -7.73 -12.90 1.20
C LEU A 34 -8.83 -12.41 2.14
N HIS A 35 -9.44 -11.27 1.89
CA HIS A 35 -10.55 -10.77 2.68
C HIS A 35 -11.83 -11.58 2.44
N LEU A 36 -12.22 -11.79 1.18
CA LEU A 36 -13.48 -12.46 0.82
C LEU A 36 -13.54 -13.94 1.18
N THR A 37 -12.38 -14.61 1.28
CA THR A 37 -12.29 -16.05 1.59
C THR A 37 -12.23 -16.34 3.09
N GLN A 38 -12.22 -15.31 3.94
CA GLN A 38 -12.25 -15.47 5.41
C GLN A 38 -13.53 -16.17 5.88
N ARG A 39 -13.47 -16.77 7.08
CA ARG A 39 -14.66 -17.33 7.73
C ARG A 39 -15.64 -16.19 8.03
N GLY A 40 -16.89 -16.34 7.60
CA GLY A 40 -17.93 -15.31 7.73
C GLY A 40 -17.93 -14.24 6.63
N ALA A 41 -17.05 -14.35 5.62
CA ALA A 41 -17.05 -13.46 4.47
C ALA A 41 -17.87 -14.04 3.29
N VAL A 42 -18.17 -13.20 2.29
CA VAL A 42 -19.11 -13.49 1.19
C VAL A 42 -18.79 -14.77 0.39
N LEU A 43 -17.51 -15.11 0.17
CA LEU A 43 -17.12 -16.32 -0.58
C LEU A 43 -16.76 -17.51 0.30
N GLN A 44 -16.45 -17.28 1.58
CA GLN A 44 -16.08 -18.27 2.60
C GLN A 44 -15.36 -19.53 2.06
N ASN A 45 -14.06 -19.45 1.83
CA ASN A 45 -13.25 -20.60 1.43
C ASN A 45 -11.98 -20.71 2.29
N VAL A 46 -12.09 -21.50 3.37
CA VAL A 46 -11.02 -21.66 4.37
C VAL A 46 -9.74 -22.25 3.75
N VAL A 47 -9.86 -23.12 2.74
CA VAL A 47 -8.70 -23.75 2.10
C VAL A 47 -7.94 -22.71 1.29
N VAL A 48 -8.63 -21.98 0.41
CA VAL A 48 -8.02 -20.91 -0.40
C VAL A 48 -7.42 -19.84 0.51
N ASN A 49 -8.14 -19.45 1.56
CA ASN A 49 -7.65 -18.46 2.52
C ASN A 49 -6.35 -18.89 3.20
N LYS A 50 -6.29 -20.14 3.68
CA LYS A 50 -5.09 -20.69 4.32
C LYS A 50 -3.91 -20.79 3.36
N VAL A 51 -4.13 -21.28 2.14
CA VAL A 51 -3.06 -21.44 1.13
C VAL A 51 -2.54 -20.07 0.70
N LEU A 52 -3.43 -19.15 0.34
CA LEU A 52 -3.05 -17.81 -0.07
C LEU A 52 -2.38 -17.04 1.07
N GLY A 53 -2.90 -17.17 2.29
CA GLY A 53 -2.32 -16.60 3.49
C GLY A 53 -0.93 -17.17 3.78
N ALA A 54 -0.70 -18.46 3.57
CA ALA A 54 0.61 -19.08 3.69
C ALA A 54 1.59 -18.52 2.64
N ILE A 55 1.19 -18.43 1.37
CA ILE A 55 2.03 -17.84 0.30
C ILE A 55 2.42 -16.41 0.64
N VAL A 56 1.45 -15.58 1.05
CA VAL A 56 1.70 -14.19 1.43
C VAL A 56 2.60 -14.08 2.66
N ASN A 57 2.39 -14.93 3.68
CA ASN A 57 3.24 -14.94 4.86
C ASN A 57 4.67 -15.37 4.53
N ILE A 58 4.85 -16.41 3.74
CA ILE A 58 6.18 -16.84 3.26
C ILE A 58 6.86 -15.67 2.56
N GLY A 59 6.21 -15.05 1.58
CA GLY A 59 6.78 -13.92 0.84
C GLY A 59 7.18 -12.74 1.73
N ARG A 60 6.44 -12.46 2.81
CA ARG A 60 6.77 -11.40 3.78
C ARG A 60 7.85 -11.78 4.78
N SER A 61 8.01 -13.07 5.07
CA SER A 61 9.01 -13.55 6.02
C SER A 61 10.42 -13.62 5.44
N PHE A 62 10.56 -13.63 4.11
CA PHE A 62 11.87 -13.58 3.46
C PHE A 62 12.50 -12.18 3.61
N PRO A 63 13.69 -12.06 4.24
CA PRO A 63 14.40 -10.79 4.29
C PRO A 63 14.70 -10.28 2.87
N PHE A 64 14.39 -9.01 2.58
CA PHE A 64 14.52 -8.45 1.24
C PHE A 64 15.91 -8.65 0.62
N LEU A 65 16.97 -8.46 1.41
CA LEU A 65 18.35 -8.66 0.97
C LEU A 65 18.63 -10.11 0.52
N ILE A 66 18.03 -11.10 1.18
CA ILE A 66 18.17 -12.51 0.77
C ILE A 66 17.34 -12.76 -0.49
N LEU A 67 16.11 -12.22 -0.52
CA LEU A 67 15.19 -12.39 -1.64
C LEU A 67 15.77 -11.87 -2.96
N ILE A 68 16.39 -10.68 -2.96
CA ILE A 68 16.99 -10.11 -4.17
C ILE A 68 18.08 -11.00 -4.74
N VAL A 69 18.92 -11.60 -3.89
CA VAL A 69 19.99 -12.53 -4.31
C VAL A 69 19.41 -13.83 -4.88
N VAL A 70 18.42 -14.41 -4.19
CA VAL A 70 17.74 -15.65 -4.65
C VAL A 70 17.04 -15.44 -5.99
N LEU A 71 16.53 -14.23 -6.25
CA LEU A 71 15.83 -13.91 -7.49
C LEU A 71 16.74 -13.56 -8.66
N ILE A 72 18.05 -13.39 -8.50
CA ILE A 72 18.99 -13.08 -9.60
C ILE A 72 18.78 -13.96 -10.86
N PRO A 73 18.76 -15.31 -10.78
CA PRO A 73 18.58 -16.14 -11.96
C PRO A 73 17.19 -15.96 -12.60
N PHE A 74 16.15 -15.80 -11.78
CA PHE A 74 14.79 -15.55 -12.25
C PHE A 74 14.65 -14.19 -12.94
N THR A 75 15.21 -13.15 -12.34
CA THR A 75 15.24 -11.80 -12.90
C THR A 75 15.96 -11.78 -14.25
N ARG A 76 17.13 -12.43 -14.35
CA ARG A 76 17.85 -12.53 -15.63
C ARG A 76 17.04 -13.25 -16.69
N LEU A 77 16.31 -14.32 -16.32
CA LEU A 77 15.43 -15.02 -17.25
C LEU A 77 14.26 -14.16 -17.73
N LEU A 78 13.68 -13.35 -16.84
CA LEU A 78 12.47 -12.57 -17.11
C LEU A 78 12.74 -11.29 -17.92
N VAL A 79 13.79 -10.54 -17.55
CA VAL A 79 14.11 -9.22 -18.14
C VAL A 79 15.46 -9.16 -18.85
N GLY A 80 16.19 -10.28 -18.93
CA GLY A 80 17.48 -10.37 -19.61
C GLY A 80 18.67 -9.80 -18.82
N VAL A 81 18.41 -8.97 -17.81
CA VAL A 81 19.44 -8.30 -16.97
C VAL A 81 19.13 -8.48 -15.49
N SER A 82 20.16 -8.62 -14.65
CA SER A 82 20.02 -8.75 -13.19
C SER A 82 20.64 -7.58 -12.41
N ILE A 83 21.24 -6.63 -13.11
CA ILE A 83 21.94 -5.46 -12.56
C ILE A 83 21.29 -4.21 -13.17
N GLY A 84 21.30 -3.13 -12.41
CA GLY A 84 20.72 -1.84 -12.77
C GLY A 84 19.24 -1.70 -12.42
N PRO A 85 18.65 -0.52 -12.67
CA PRO A 85 17.31 -0.17 -12.20
C PRO A 85 16.24 -1.12 -12.70
N THR A 86 16.32 -1.52 -13.97
CA THR A 86 15.39 -2.49 -14.57
C THR A 86 15.46 -3.86 -13.91
N GLY A 87 16.65 -4.34 -13.57
CA GLY A 87 16.83 -5.62 -12.87
C GLY A 87 16.30 -5.58 -11.44
N ALA A 88 16.44 -4.43 -10.77
CA ALA A 88 15.98 -4.24 -9.38
C ALA A 88 14.44 -4.21 -9.25
N VAL A 89 13.71 -3.79 -10.28
CA VAL A 89 12.22 -3.73 -10.25
C VAL A 89 11.59 -5.08 -9.96
N VAL A 90 12.13 -6.17 -10.51
CA VAL A 90 11.55 -7.52 -10.35
C VAL A 90 11.54 -7.99 -8.88
N PRO A 91 12.67 -8.05 -8.16
CA PRO A 91 12.69 -8.43 -6.75
C PRO A 91 11.94 -7.43 -5.85
N LEU A 92 12.00 -6.14 -6.17
CA LEU A 92 11.23 -5.11 -5.46
C LEU A 92 9.72 -5.35 -5.56
N ALA A 93 9.20 -5.57 -6.78
CA ALA A 93 7.81 -5.88 -7.02
C ALA A 93 7.39 -7.18 -6.32
N LEU A 94 8.17 -8.25 -6.44
CA LEU A 94 7.86 -9.54 -5.82
C LEU A 94 7.84 -9.48 -4.29
N ALA A 95 8.71 -8.68 -3.66
CA ALA A 95 8.66 -8.42 -2.22
C ALA A 95 7.44 -7.57 -1.82
N ALA A 96 7.09 -6.60 -2.66
CA ALA A 96 6.04 -5.62 -2.41
C ALA A 96 4.62 -6.21 -2.51
N ILE A 97 4.38 -7.16 -3.42
CA ILE A 97 3.08 -7.80 -3.63
C ILE A 97 2.48 -8.40 -2.34
N PRO A 98 3.15 -9.34 -1.62
CA PRO A 98 2.57 -9.96 -0.44
C PRO A 98 2.46 -8.97 0.73
N PHE A 99 3.40 -8.02 0.84
CA PHE A 99 3.31 -6.94 1.82
C PHE A 99 2.06 -6.08 1.59
N PHE A 100 1.86 -5.62 0.36
CA PHE A 100 0.72 -4.77 0.01
C PHE A 100 -0.61 -5.52 0.06
N ALA A 101 -0.66 -6.79 -0.34
CA ALA A 101 -1.86 -7.61 -0.21
C ALA A 101 -2.37 -7.67 1.24
N ARG A 102 -1.46 -7.72 2.22
CA ARG A 102 -1.84 -7.71 3.63
C ARG A 102 -2.34 -6.34 4.10
N LEU A 103 -1.79 -5.24 3.57
CA LEU A 103 -2.29 -3.89 3.82
C LEU A 103 -3.70 -3.72 3.24
N VAL A 104 -3.95 -4.23 2.04
CA VAL A 104 -5.29 -4.24 1.42
C VAL A 104 -6.26 -5.06 2.28
N GLU A 105 -5.89 -6.27 2.69
CA GLU A 105 -6.74 -7.11 3.55
C GLU A 105 -7.10 -6.40 4.88
N ALA A 106 -6.13 -5.69 5.48
CA ALA A 106 -6.35 -4.91 6.70
C ALA A 106 -7.31 -3.74 6.46
N ALA A 107 -7.10 -2.97 5.39
CA ALA A 107 -7.96 -1.84 5.02
C ALA A 107 -9.41 -2.29 4.74
N LEU A 108 -9.60 -3.44 4.11
CA LEU A 108 -10.93 -4.01 3.87
C LEU A 108 -11.61 -4.47 5.16
N ARG A 109 -10.84 -4.93 6.15
CA ARG A 109 -11.37 -5.36 7.46
C ARG A 109 -11.87 -4.18 8.30
N GLU A 110 -11.39 -2.97 8.04
CA GLU A 110 -11.87 -1.75 8.71
C GLU A 110 -13.25 -1.28 8.21
N VAL A 111 -13.73 -1.82 7.08
CA VAL A 111 -15.06 -1.49 6.56
C VAL A 111 -16.13 -2.12 7.45
N ASP A 112 -17.14 -1.33 7.80
CA ASP A 112 -18.27 -1.78 8.63
C ASP A 112 -18.99 -2.97 7.99
N HIS A 113 -19.12 -4.06 8.76
CA HIS A 113 -19.79 -5.28 8.33
C HIS A 113 -21.28 -5.02 8.02
N GLY A 114 -21.91 -4.06 8.70
CA GLY A 114 -23.29 -3.66 8.45
C GLY A 114 -23.50 -3.08 7.04
N LEU A 115 -22.49 -2.43 6.45
CA LEU A 115 -22.56 -1.98 5.06
C LEU A 115 -22.53 -3.14 4.07
N VAL A 116 -21.76 -4.18 4.38
CA VAL A 116 -21.67 -5.41 3.57
C VAL A 116 -22.97 -6.19 3.63
N GLU A 117 -23.54 -6.36 4.83
CA GLU A 117 -24.83 -7.02 5.04
C GLU A 117 -25.98 -6.26 4.36
N ALA A 118 -26.02 -4.93 4.48
CA ALA A 118 -27.02 -4.11 3.80
C ALA A 118 -26.93 -4.24 2.27
N ALA A 119 -25.72 -4.24 1.72
CA ALA A 119 -25.51 -4.43 0.28
C ALA A 119 -25.93 -5.83 -0.18
N HIS A 120 -25.72 -6.85 0.65
CA HIS A 120 -26.16 -8.21 0.37
C HIS A 120 -27.69 -8.34 0.45
N ALA A 121 -28.34 -7.73 1.45
CA ALA A 121 -29.79 -7.69 1.60
C ALA A 121 -30.50 -6.97 0.44
N MET A 122 -29.83 -6.01 -0.20
CA MET A 122 -30.30 -5.36 -1.43
C MET A 122 -30.12 -6.22 -2.71
N GLY A 123 -29.68 -7.48 -2.59
CA GLY A 123 -29.44 -8.37 -3.73
C GLY A 123 -28.11 -8.14 -4.43
N GLY A 124 -27.17 -7.45 -3.79
CA GLY A 124 -25.82 -7.24 -4.32
C GLY A 124 -25.02 -8.53 -4.39
N GLY A 125 -24.63 -8.94 -5.60
CA GLY A 125 -23.66 -10.03 -5.80
C GLY A 125 -22.26 -9.69 -5.27
N THR A 126 -21.40 -10.69 -5.13
CA THR A 126 -20.05 -10.55 -4.56
C THR A 126 -19.24 -9.42 -5.20
N TRP A 127 -19.20 -9.36 -6.53
CA TRP A 127 -18.44 -8.33 -7.24
C TRP A 127 -19.05 -6.93 -7.09
N THR A 128 -20.37 -6.84 -6.94
CA THR A 128 -21.04 -5.57 -6.62
C THR A 128 -20.61 -5.09 -5.24
N ILE A 129 -20.58 -5.98 -4.24
CA ILE A 129 -20.11 -5.64 -2.89
C ILE A 129 -18.66 -5.18 -2.93
N VAL A 130 -17.78 -5.88 -3.66
CA VAL A 130 -16.36 -5.53 -3.77
C VAL A 130 -16.16 -4.15 -4.38
N PHE A 131 -16.69 -3.93 -5.59
CA PHE A 131 -16.40 -2.72 -6.36
C PHE A 131 -17.25 -1.51 -5.95
N LYS A 132 -18.44 -1.71 -5.39
CA LYS A 132 -19.34 -0.61 -5.01
C LYS A 132 -19.37 -0.30 -3.52
N VAL A 133 -18.89 -1.20 -2.67
CA VAL A 133 -18.95 -1.01 -1.21
C VAL A 133 -17.56 -1.11 -0.59
N LEU A 134 -16.91 -2.26 -0.67
CA LEU A 134 -15.64 -2.51 0.02
C LEU A 134 -14.52 -1.59 -0.46
N LEU A 135 -14.20 -1.59 -1.77
CA LEU A 135 -13.09 -0.79 -2.30
C LEU A 135 -13.32 0.73 -2.16
N PRO A 136 -14.51 1.29 -2.46
CA PRO A 136 -14.75 2.72 -2.26
C PRO A 136 -14.68 3.16 -0.80
N GLN A 137 -15.18 2.33 0.13
CA GLN A 137 -15.17 2.67 1.56
C GLN A 137 -13.78 2.52 2.18
N ALA A 138 -13.00 1.54 1.73
CA ALA A 138 -11.61 1.36 2.17
C ALA A 138 -10.62 2.31 1.48
N LEU A 139 -11.06 3.12 0.51
CA LEU A 139 -10.16 3.94 -0.32
C LEU A 139 -9.17 4.82 0.47
N PRO A 140 -9.57 5.54 1.55
CA PRO A 140 -8.62 6.31 2.34
C PRO A 140 -7.53 5.43 2.99
N ALA A 141 -7.91 4.27 3.54
CA ALA A 141 -6.99 3.31 4.14
C ALA A 141 -6.10 2.63 3.08
N LEU A 142 -6.63 2.34 1.88
CA LEU A 142 -5.85 1.81 0.76
C LEU A 142 -4.77 2.79 0.31
N ILE A 143 -5.07 4.09 0.24
CA ILE A 143 -4.09 5.11 -0.15
C ILE A 143 -3.03 5.32 0.93
N ALA A 144 -3.42 5.27 2.21
CA ALA A 144 -2.45 5.22 3.31
C ALA A 144 -1.52 4.00 3.15
N GLY A 145 -2.09 2.83 2.83
CA GLY A 145 -1.33 1.61 2.53
C GLY A 145 -0.38 1.75 1.34
N VAL A 146 -0.78 2.40 0.25
CA VAL A 146 0.09 2.69 -0.90
C VAL A 146 1.23 3.65 -0.49
N THR A 147 0.94 4.63 0.36
CA THR A 147 1.97 5.55 0.88
C THR A 147 3.02 4.78 1.68
N THR A 148 2.59 3.90 2.60
CA THR A 148 3.48 3.02 3.35
C THR A 148 4.28 2.09 2.43
N LEU A 149 3.65 1.55 1.38
CA LEU A 149 4.31 0.72 0.37
C LEU A 149 5.43 1.46 -0.34
N VAL A 150 5.16 2.68 -0.82
CA VAL A 150 6.15 3.50 -1.53
C VAL A 150 7.33 3.82 -0.62
N ILE A 151 7.09 4.19 0.63
CA ILE A 151 8.15 4.45 1.63
C ILE A 151 9.00 3.20 1.86
N GLN A 152 8.35 2.04 2.01
CA GLN A 152 9.05 0.77 2.17
C GLN A 152 9.91 0.44 0.95
N LEU A 153 9.39 0.70 -0.26
CA LEU A 153 10.11 0.48 -1.52
C LEU A 153 11.30 1.42 -1.70
N ILE A 154 11.24 2.67 -1.24
CA ILE A 154 12.41 3.58 -1.22
C ILE A 154 13.52 3.00 -0.33
N GLY A 155 13.15 2.46 0.84
CA GLY A 155 14.10 1.76 1.70
C GLY A 155 14.69 0.51 1.04
N TYR A 156 13.85 -0.29 0.38
CA TYR A 156 14.31 -1.48 -0.34
C TYR A 156 15.16 -1.15 -1.57
N SER A 157 14.86 -0.08 -2.31
CA SER A 157 15.69 0.35 -3.43
C SER A 157 17.08 0.80 -2.97
N ALA A 158 17.21 1.34 -1.75
CA ALA A 158 18.53 1.65 -1.20
C ALA A 158 19.36 0.38 -0.95
N ILE A 159 18.74 -0.67 -0.41
CA ILE A 159 19.37 -2.00 -0.23
C ILE A 159 19.70 -2.61 -1.60
N ALA A 160 18.78 -2.51 -2.56
CA ALA A 160 18.99 -2.99 -3.92
C ALA A 160 20.16 -2.26 -4.59
N GLY A 161 20.33 -0.96 -4.34
CA GLY A 161 21.44 -0.16 -4.84
C GLY A 161 22.81 -0.71 -4.42
N ALA A 162 22.94 -1.17 -3.18
CA ALA A 162 24.18 -1.78 -2.67
C ALA A 162 24.52 -3.13 -3.34
N VAL A 163 23.54 -3.83 -3.92
CA VAL A 163 23.73 -5.08 -4.66
C VAL A 163 23.70 -4.89 -6.19
N GLY A 164 23.96 -3.67 -6.66
CA GLY A 164 24.05 -3.35 -8.08
C GLY A 164 22.72 -2.95 -8.74
N GLY A 165 21.70 -2.62 -7.95
CA GLY A 165 20.44 -2.07 -8.48
C GLY A 165 20.59 -0.65 -9.05
N GLY A 166 21.54 0.15 -8.56
CA GLY A 166 21.67 1.57 -8.95
C GLY A 166 20.93 2.51 -7.99
N GLY A 167 20.64 3.72 -8.46
CA GLY A 167 19.95 4.74 -7.68
C GLY A 167 20.70 5.28 -6.46
N LEU A 168 19.99 6.03 -5.61
CA LEU A 168 20.58 6.73 -4.46
C LEU A 168 21.29 5.78 -3.49
N GLY A 169 20.81 4.55 -3.37
CA GLY A 169 21.47 3.50 -2.58
C GLY A 169 22.85 3.13 -3.11
N ASN A 170 23.01 3.02 -4.42
CA ASN A 170 24.29 2.74 -5.04
C ASN A 170 25.29 3.89 -4.85
N LEU A 171 24.82 5.15 -4.95
CA LEU A 171 25.66 6.31 -4.70
C LEU A 171 26.13 6.37 -3.24
N ALA A 172 25.20 6.17 -2.30
CA ALA A 172 25.50 6.11 -0.88
C ALA A 172 26.49 4.98 -0.54
N TYR A 173 26.33 3.81 -1.14
CA TYR A 173 27.22 2.67 -0.92
C TYR A 173 28.61 2.87 -1.55
N THR A 174 28.66 3.25 -2.83
CA THR A 174 29.91 3.31 -3.59
C THR A 174 30.76 4.52 -3.23
N TYR A 175 30.15 5.70 -3.11
CA TYR A 175 30.90 6.93 -2.79
C TYR A 175 30.89 7.20 -1.28
N GLY A 176 29.73 7.13 -0.64
CA GLY A 176 29.62 7.42 0.79
C GLY A 176 30.36 6.39 1.65
N TYR A 177 30.03 5.10 1.49
CA TYR A 177 30.57 4.04 2.34
C TYR A 177 31.93 3.52 1.87
N GLN A 178 32.07 3.10 0.60
CA GLN A 178 33.31 2.48 0.12
C GLN A 178 34.47 3.48 -0.07
N GLN A 179 34.17 4.70 -0.56
CA GLN A 179 35.19 5.73 -0.78
C GLN A 179 35.33 6.71 0.40
N TYR A 180 34.53 6.54 1.46
CA TYR A 180 34.54 7.40 2.65
C TYR A 180 34.30 8.90 2.36
N GLU A 181 33.59 9.21 1.27
CA GLU A 181 33.21 10.59 0.91
C GLU A 181 32.03 11.05 1.77
N THR A 182 32.37 11.50 2.99
CA THR A 182 31.39 11.92 4.01
C THR A 182 30.39 12.96 3.47
N SER A 183 30.84 13.91 2.65
CA SER A 183 29.96 14.92 2.05
C SER A 183 28.89 14.31 1.14
N LEU A 184 29.24 13.30 0.33
CA LEU A 184 28.27 12.59 -0.53
C LEU A 184 27.36 11.68 0.29
N MET A 185 27.88 11.07 1.36
CA MET A 185 27.06 10.28 2.28
C MET A 185 25.98 11.14 2.93
N ILE A 186 26.32 12.32 3.45
CA ILE A 186 25.36 13.23 4.07
C ILE A 186 24.35 13.72 3.02
N ALA A 187 24.81 14.11 1.82
CA ALA A 187 23.93 14.57 0.75
C ALA A 187 22.89 13.51 0.36
N THR A 188 23.30 12.26 0.16
CA THR A 188 22.39 11.16 -0.19
C THR A 188 21.39 10.83 0.91
N VAL A 189 21.82 10.83 2.18
CA VAL A 189 20.93 10.61 3.32
C VAL A 189 19.88 11.72 3.41
N VAL A 190 20.29 12.98 3.27
CA VAL A 190 19.35 14.12 3.26
C VAL A 190 18.36 13.98 2.11
N GLU A 191 18.81 13.61 0.91
CA GLU A 191 17.94 13.45 -0.26
C GLU A 191 16.93 12.31 -0.09
N LEU A 192 17.35 11.17 0.48
CA LEU A 192 16.43 10.07 0.84
C LEU A 192 15.39 10.51 1.88
N ILE A 193 15.80 11.25 2.91
CA ILE A 193 14.88 11.79 3.93
C ILE A 193 13.87 12.74 3.29
N LEU A 194 14.32 13.63 2.41
CA LEU A 194 13.44 14.56 1.70
C LEU A 194 12.44 13.82 0.81
N LEU A 195 12.88 12.80 0.08
CA LEU A 195 12.02 11.99 -0.78
C LEU A 195 10.95 11.25 0.03
N VAL A 196 11.33 10.58 1.13
CA VAL A 196 10.38 9.89 2.01
C VAL A 196 9.39 10.87 2.63
N THR A 197 9.88 12.02 3.10
CA THR A 197 9.04 13.06 3.72
C THR A 197 8.05 13.64 2.70
N LEU A 198 8.49 13.88 1.47
CA LEU A 198 7.64 14.35 0.39
C LEU A 198 6.51 13.35 0.09
N VAL A 199 6.85 12.06 -0.03
CA VAL A 199 5.85 10.99 -0.26
C VAL A 199 4.86 10.93 0.90
N GLN A 200 5.33 11.00 2.15
CA GLN A 200 4.48 10.97 3.34
C GLN A 200 3.49 12.15 3.35
N ILE A 201 3.98 13.38 3.12
CA ILE A 201 3.14 14.59 3.09
C ILE A 201 2.09 14.48 1.97
N LEU A 202 2.50 14.06 0.78
CA LEU A 202 1.57 13.89 -0.34
C LEU A 202 0.49 12.85 -0.03
N GLY A 203 0.89 11.70 0.53
CA GLY A 203 -0.03 10.65 0.97
C GLY A 203 -1.04 11.16 1.99
N ASP A 204 -0.56 11.81 3.05
CA ASP A 204 -1.41 12.33 4.13
C ASP A 204 -2.40 13.39 3.63
N VAL A 205 -1.97 14.27 2.71
CA VAL A 205 -2.85 15.27 2.10
C VAL A 205 -3.97 14.59 1.29
N VAL A 206 -3.63 13.55 0.50
CA VAL A 206 -4.62 12.82 -0.31
C VAL A 206 -5.61 12.08 0.60
N VAL A 207 -5.12 11.38 1.63
CA VAL A 207 -5.95 10.66 2.61
C VAL A 207 -6.91 11.61 3.32
N ARG A 208 -6.43 12.76 3.81
CA ARG A 208 -7.28 13.77 4.47
C ARG A 208 -8.38 14.30 3.57
N ARG A 209 -8.06 14.59 2.30
CA ARG A 209 -9.05 15.07 1.32
C ARG A 209 -10.14 14.05 1.04
N LEU A 210 -9.80 12.76 1.03
CA LEU A 210 -10.77 11.68 0.79
C LEU A 210 -11.61 11.36 2.03
N ALA A 211 -10.99 11.34 3.22
CA ALA A 211 -11.71 11.14 4.48
C ALA A 211 -12.77 12.23 4.73
N GLN A 212 -12.47 13.48 4.38
CA GLN A 212 -13.42 14.60 4.49
C GLN A 212 -14.64 14.47 3.55
N ARG A 213 -14.51 13.76 2.41
CA ARG A 213 -15.63 13.50 1.50
C ARG A 213 -16.58 12.43 2.07
N GLY A 214 -16.05 11.42 2.76
CA GLY A 214 -16.86 10.40 3.45
C GLY A 214 -17.56 10.92 4.72
N GLY A 215 -16.87 11.76 5.51
CA GLY A 215 -17.42 12.31 6.77
C GLY A 215 -18.55 13.34 6.60
N ARG A 216 -18.62 14.02 5.44
CA ARG A 216 -19.72 14.98 5.16
C ARG A 216 -21.09 14.31 5.03
N ALA A 217 -21.15 13.04 4.66
CA ALA A 217 -22.42 12.30 4.53
C ALA A 217 -22.94 11.79 5.89
N SER A 218 -22.06 11.54 6.88
CA SER A 218 -22.44 11.05 8.21
C SER A 218 -22.89 12.17 9.15
N SER A 219 -22.25 13.35 9.08
CA SER A 219 -22.61 14.50 9.92
C SER A 219 -24.00 15.08 9.60
N LEU A 220 -24.43 15.01 8.34
CA LEU A 220 -25.79 15.39 7.92
C LEU A 220 -26.88 14.46 8.50
N ARG A 221 -26.59 13.17 8.73
CA ARG A 221 -27.55 12.21 9.31
C ARG A 221 -27.71 12.36 10.82
N VAL A 222 -26.65 12.76 11.53
CA VAL A 222 -26.71 12.99 12.99
C VAL A 222 -27.51 14.26 13.32
N GLY A 223 -27.42 15.30 12.49
CA GLY A 223 -28.22 16.52 12.64
C GLY A 223 -29.73 16.29 12.46
N LEU A 224 -30.12 15.49 11.46
CA LEU A 224 -31.53 15.22 11.13
C LEU A 224 -32.23 14.27 12.11
N ARG A 225 -31.48 13.49 12.90
CA ARG A 225 -32.06 12.61 13.91
C ARG A 225 -32.39 13.34 15.22
N ARG A 226 -31.73 14.47 15.51
CA ARG A 226 -32.02 15.30 16.69
C ARG A 226 -33.31 16.12 16.53
N THR A 227 -33.61 16.60 15.32
CA THR A 227 -34.80 17.42 15.06
C THR A 227 -36.12 16.65 15.06
N ARG A 228 -36.10 15.31 15.04
CA ARG A 228 -37.32 14.47 15.05
C ARG A 228 -37.74 13.98 16.44
N THR A 229 -36.93 14.20 17.46
CA THR A 229 -37.22 13.80 18.85
C THR A 229 -37.77 14.95 19.71
N GLU A 230 -37.95 16.14 19.14
CA GLU A 230 -38.51 17.31 19.82
C GLU A 230 -39.89 17.66 19.25
N GLU A 231 -40.83 16.70 19.22
CA GLU A 231 -42.25 17.05 19.26
C GLU A 231 -42.68 17.07 20.72
N PRO A 232 -43.04 18.23 21.30
CA PRO A 232 -43.52 18.29 22.66
C PRO A 232 -44.90 17.63 22.71
N VAL A 233 -44.99 16.49 23.39
CA VAL A 233 -46.25 15.87 23.76
C VAL A 233 -47.03 16.88 24.60
N ALA A 234 -48.09 17.43 23.99
CA ALA A 234 -49.01 18.34 24.65
C ALA A 234 -49.63 17.63 25.86
N VAL A 235 -49.24 18.07 27.05
CA VAL A 235 -49.85 17.67 28.32
C VAL A 235 -51.30 18.18 28.29
N THR A 236 -52.21 17.28 27.98
CA THR A 236 -53.65 17.48 28.15
C THR A 236 -54.04 16.64 29.36
N GLU A 237 -53.87 17.19 30.56
CA GLU A 237 -54.53 16.66 31.75
C GLU A 237 -55.63 17.65 32.16
N ALA A 238 -56.86 17.26 31.84
CA ALA A 238 -58.08 17.74 32.43
C ALA A 238 -58.69 16.57 33.22
N ALA A 239 -58.85 16.74 34.52
CA ALA A 239 -59.89 16.18 35.41
C ALA A 239 -59.41 16.23 36.87
#